data_AF-A0A963WDU0-F1
#
_entry.id   AF-A0A963WDU0-F1
#
_cell.length_a   1.000
_cell.length_b   1.000
_cell.length_c   1.000
_cell.angle_alpha   90.00
_cell.angle_beta   90.00
_cell.angle_gamma   90.00
#
_symmetry.space_group_name_H-M   'P 1'
#
loop_
_entity.id
_entity.type
_entity.pdbx_description
1 polymer ?
#
loop_
_entity_poly.entity_id
_entity_poly.type
_entity_poly.pdbx_seq_one_letter_code
_entity_poly.pdbx_strand_id
1 'polypeptide(L)'
;MTEPNPPSLYARLGDTGINQLVDRLYERMATLPEVSQVWQMHHEDLTQTKARLRAFLSGWLGGPDRYTPQYGMPRMRRQHLAFSIGRSERDQWMLCLRIALDDTVPDAALRADLDATFSAVADHLRNRAETDIDRQPVVSTCVTPSRSAGRSQQERDQRVPACQPCQSDCHS
;
A
#
# COMPACT_ATOMS: atom_id res chain seq x y z
N MET A 1 16.37 -14.20 -37.96
CA MET A 1 16.31 -12.78 -37.56
C MET A 1 16.14 -12.77 -36.06
N THR A 2 17.19 -12.46 -35.31
CA THR A 2 17.14 -12.42 -33.84
C THR A 2 16.59 -11.07 -33.45
N GLU A 3 15.40 -11.02 -32.85
CA GLU A 3 14.90 -9.77 -32.26
C GLU A 3 15.84 -9.33 -31.13
N PRO A 4 16.18 -8.03 -31.02
CA PRO A 4 16.96 -7.54 -29.90
C PRO A 4 16.18 -7.77 -28.60
N ASN A 5 16.82 -8.43 -27.63
CA ASN A 5 16.24 -8.66 -26.31
C ASN A 5 15.89 -7.29 -25.67
N PRO A 6 14.68 -7.10 -25.09
CA PRO A 6 14.36 -5.85 -24.43
C PRO A 6 15.39 -5.49 -23.35
N PRO A 7 15.68 -4.19 -23.15
CA PRO A 7 16.60 -3.76 -22.12
C PRO A 7 16.12 -4.24 -20.74
N SER A 8 17.06 -4.60 -19.87
CA SER A 8 16.73 -5.06 -18.52
C SER A 8 15.99 -3.97 -17.72
N LEU A 9 15.25 -4.37 -16.70
CA LEU A 9 14.58 -3.42 -15.80
C LEU A 9 15.59 -2.48 -15.14
N TYR A 10 16.78 -2.98 -14.83
CA TYR A 10 17.89 -2.16 -14.36
C TYR A 10 18.31 -1.09 -15.38
N ALA A 11 18.45 -1.45 -16.66
CA ALA A 11 18.84 -0.49 -17.70
C ALA A 11 17.81 0.64 -17.88
N ARG A 12 16.53 0.35 -17.63
CA ARG A 12 15.44 1.34 -17.72
C ARG A 12 15.31 2.20 -16.45
N LEU A 13 15.53 1.63 -15.26
CA LEU A 13 15.41 2.32 -13.97
C LEU A 13 16.68 3.07 -13.56
N GLY A 14 17.85 2.48 -13.81
CA GLY A 14 19.16 2.99 -13.42
C GLY A 14 19.43 2.96 -11.90
N ASP A 15 20.67 3.26 -11.53
CA ASP A 15 21.10 3.33 -10.13
C ASP A 15 20.37 4.41 -9.34
N THR A 16 20.18 5.59 -9.94
CA THR A 16 19.47 6.70 -9.32
C THR A 16 18.03 6.31 -9.00
N GLY A 17 17.35 5.63 -9.92
CA GLY A 17 15.98 5.16 -9.71
C GLY A 17 15.89 4.11 -8.61
N ILE A 18 16.83 3.17 -8.53
CA ILE A 18 16.89 2.18 -7.44
C ILE A 18 17.08 2.87 -6.09
N ASN A 19 17.99 3.84 -6.01
CA ASN A 19 18.24 4.56 -4.76
C ASN A 19 17.01 5.33 -4.30
N GLN A 20 16.36 6.07 -5.20
CA GLN A 20 15.15 6.83 -4.93
C GLN A 20 13.99 5.91 -4.52
N LEU A 21 13.78 4.81 -5.25
CA LEU A 21 12.74 3.83 -4.94
C LEU A 21 12.91 3.24 -3.54
N VAL A 22 14.14 2.83 -3.19
CA VAL A 22 14.42 2.26 -1.86
C VAL A 22 14.24 3.29 -0.75
N ASP A 23 14.69 4.53 -0.95
CA ASP A 23 14.48 5.57 0.06
C ASP A 23 13.00 5.87 0.26
N ARG A 24 12.26 6.01 -0.83
CA ARG A 24 10.82 6.30 -0.80
C ARG A 24 10.02 5.16 -0.19
N LEU A 25 10.36 3.91 -0.50
CA LEU A 25 9.73 2.72 0.08
C LEU A 25 9.77 2.76 1.62
N TYR A 26 10.94 2.98 2.20
CA TYR A 26 11.09 3.01 3.66
C TYR A 26 10.53 4.29 4.28
N GLU A 27 10.55 5.42 3.57
CA GLU A 27 9.83 6.63 3.99
C GLU A 27 8.33 6.37 4.11
N ARG A 28 7.71 5.70 3.11
CA ARG A 28 6.29 5.31 3.18
C ARG A 28 6.02 4.34 4.32
N MET A 29 6.89 3.37 4.52
CA MET A 29 6.76 2.41 5.61
C MET A 29 6.81 3.07 7.00
N ALA A 30 7.62 4.11 7.16
CA ALA A 30 7.75 4.85 8.42
C ALA A 30 6.60 5.86 8.66
N THR A 31 5.91 6.31 7.60
CA THR A 31 4.95 7.43 7.68
C THR A 31 3.49 6.99 7.58
N LEU A 32 3.18 5.90 6.91
CA LEU A 32 1.80 5.45 6.73
C LEU A 32 1.32 4.65 7.96
N PRO A 33 0.21 5.04 8.61
CA PRO A 33 -0.30 4.30 9.77
C PRO A 33 -0.83 2.91 9.39
N GLU A 34 -1.30 2.76 8.15
CA GLU A 34 -1.89 1.53 7.58
C GLU A 34 -0.89 0.37 7.46
N VAL A 35 0.41 0.67 7.44
CA VAL A 35 1.49 -0.32 7.27
C VAL A 35 2.29 -0.56 8.55
N SER A 36 1.72 -0.15 9.69
CA SER A 36 2.36 -0.23 11.00
C SER A 36 2.77 -1.63 11.41
N GLN A 37 2.06 -2.68 10.96
CA GLN A 37 2.41 -4.07 11.29
C GLN A 37 3.73 -4.47 10.63
N VAL A 38 3.92 -4.14 9.35
CA VAL A 38 5.18 -4.39 8.65
C VAL A 38 6.30 -3.52 9.21
N TRP A 39 6.00 -2.27 9.54
CA TRP A 39 6.98 -1.35 10.12
C TRP A 39 7.56 -1.88 11.44
N GLN A 40 6.73 -2.43 12.32
CA GLN A 40 7.16 -3.02 13.60
C GLN A 40 8.12 -4.21 13.46
N MET A 41 8.19 -4.84 12.29
CA MET A 41 9.16 -5.92 12.02
C MET A 41 10.57 -5.41 11.69
N HIS A 42 10.72 -4.09 11.50
CA HIS A 42 11.99 -3.47 11.13
C HIS A 42 12.62 -2.76 12.33
N HIS A 43 13.95 -2.70 12.34
CA HIS A 43 14.71 -1.93 13.33
C HIS A 43 14.70 -0.43 12.98
N GLU A 44 14.98 0.41 13.97
CA GLU A 44 15.07 1.87 13.80
C GLU A 44 16.21 2.29 12.85
N ASP A 45 17.35 1.60 12.89
CA ASP A 45 18.44 1.85 11.94
C ASP A 45 18.27 1.02 10.66
N LEU A 46 17.83 1.69 9.61
CA LEU A 46 17.61 1.13 8.28
C LEU A 46 18.83 1.23 7.36
N THR A 47 19.95 1.80 7.81
CA THR A 47 21.09 2.13 6.94
C THR A 47 21.61 0.89 6.21
N GLN A 48 21.87 -0.18 6.96
CA GLN A 48 22.37 -1.43 6.40
C GLN A 48 21.28 -2.16 5.59
N THR A 49 20.02 -2.12 6.03
CA THR A 49 18.89 -2.74 5.33
C THR A 49 18.67 -2.11 3.95
N LYS A 50 18.70 -0.79 3.87
CA LYS A 50 18.61 -0.04 2.60
C LYS A 50 19.79 -0.33 1.68
N ALA A 51 21.02 -0.30 2.20
CA ALA A 51 22.22 -0.61 1.41
C ALA A 51 22.16 -2.03 0.82
N ARG A 52 21.75 -3.00 1.63
CA ARG A 52 21.57 -4.39 1.21
C ARG A 52 20.50 -4.53 0.14
N LEU A 53 19.35 -3.87 0.30
CA LEU A 53 18.27 -3.91 -0.69
C LEU A 53 18.70 -3.28 -2.03
N ARG A 54 19.38 -2.13 -2.01
CA ARG A 54 19.92 -1.49 -3.24
C ARG A 54 20.89 -2.42 -3.98
N ALA A 55 21.82 -3.03 -3.24
CA ALA A 55 22.78 -3.98 -3.82
C ALA A 55 22.07 -5.20 -4.43
N PHE A 56 21.03 -5.71 -3.74
CA PHE A 56 20.21 -6.81 -4.24
C PHE A 56 19.47 -6.42 -5.53
N LEU A 57 18.76 -5.29 -5.55
CA LEU A 57 18.00 -4.83 -6.72
C LEU A 57 18.88 -4.57 -7.93
N SER A 58 20.10 -4.07 -7.72
CA SER A 58 21.09 -3.87 -8.80
C SER A 58 21.32 -5.17 -9.59
N GLY A 59 21.67 -6.27 -8.91
CA GLY A 59 21.91 -7.54 -9.60
C GLY A 59 20.61 -8.21 -10.06
N TRP A 60 19.57 -8.16 -9.22
CA TRP A 60 18.33 -8.88 -9.46
C TRP A 60 17.52 -8.35 -10.64
N LEU A 61 17.55 -7.02 -10.90
CA LEU A 61 16.89 -6.40 -12.05
C LEU A 61 17.70 -6.50 -13.35
N GLY A 62 18.82 -7.25 -13.34
CA GLY A 62 19.69 -7.46 -14.51
C GLY A 62 20.75 -6.38 -14.70
N GLY A 63 21.22 -5.77 -13.61
CA GLY A 63 22.37 -4.87 -13.57
C GLY A 63 23.62 -5.53 -12.99
N PRO A 64 24.62 -4.75 -12.52
CA PRO A 64 25.84 -5.31 -11.94
C PRO A 64 25.55 -6.00 -10.61
N ASP A 65 26.17 -7.17 -10.40
CA ASP A 65 26.08 -7.89 -9.13
C ASP A 65 26.90 -7.18 -8.04
N ARG A 66 26.19 -6.41 -7.21
CA ARG A 66 26.76 -5.71 -6.05
C ARG A 66 26.49 -6.45 -4.74
N TYR A 67 25.60 -7.44 -4.75
CA TYR A 67 25.13 -8.10 -3.55
C TYR A 67 26.08 -9.23 -3.15
N THR A 68 26.38 -10.14 -4.07
CA THR A 68 27.16 -11.34 -3.77
C THR A 68 28.54 -11.04 -3.18
N PRO A 69 29.32 -10.05 -3.68
CA PRO A 69 30.63 -9.75 -3.13
C PRO A 69 30.61 -9.29 -1.66
N GLN A 70 29.52 -8.66 -1.22
CA GLN A 70 29.40 -8.06 0.11
C GLN A 70 28.66 -8.97 1.10
N TYR A 71 27.66 -9.70 0.63
CA TYR A 71 26.70 -10.41 1.49
C TYR A 71 26.60 -11.92 1.19
N GLY A 72 27.31 -12.41 0.17
CA GLY A 72 27.26 -13.79 -0.28
C GLY A 72 25.98 -14.14 -1.03
N MET A 73 25.70 -15.45 -1.15
CA MET A 73 24.54 -15.93 -1.91
C MET A 73 23.21 -15.39 -1.34
N PRO A 74 22.32 -14.82 -2.17
CA PRO A 74 21.02 -14.32 -1.73
C PRO A 74 20.10 -15.49 -1.35
N ARG A 75 20.03 -15.80 -0.06
CA ARG A 75 19.09 -16.80 0.49
C ARG A 75 17.80 -16.11 0.91
N MET A 76 17.14 -15.42 -0.03
CA MET A 76 16.03 -14.49 0.23
C MET A 76 14.94 -15.14 1.07
N ARG A 77 14.36 -16.26 0.64
CA ARG A 77 13.32 -16.97 1.40
C ARG A 77 13.79 -17.33 2.81
N ARG A 78 15.00 -17.86 2.97
CA ARG A 78 15.54 -18.26 4.28
C ARG A 78 15.65 -17.08 5.25
N GLN A 79 16.00 -15.90 4.75
CA GLN A 79 16.07 -14.68 5.56
C GLN A 79 14.69 -14.21 6.01
N HIS A 80 13.67 -14.42 5.17
CA HIS A 80 12.29 -14.05 5.48
C HIS A 80 11.56 -15.09 6.36
N LEU A 81 12.08 -16.32 6.51
CA LEU A 81 11.53 -17.32 7.43
C LEU A 81 11.64 -16.93 8.92
N ALA A 82 12.49 -15.97 9.27
CA ALA A 82 12.58 -15.44 10.63
C ALA A 82 11.35 -14.61 11.02
N PHE A 83 10.55 -14.19 10.04
CA PHE A 83 9.38 -13.33 10.23
C PHE A 83 8.10 -14.08 9.85
N SER A 84 7.00 -13.75 10.52
CA SER A 84 5.68 -14.31 10.22
C SER A 84 5.00 -13.46 9.15
N ILE A 85 5.11 -13.88 7.89
CA ILE A 85 4.64 -13.12 6.72
C ILE A 85 3.36 -13.77 6.17
N GLY A 86 2.21 -13.16 6.46
CA GLY A 86 0.91 -13.52 5.93
C GLY A 86 0.50 -12.64 4.75
N ARG A 87 -0.81 -12.59 4.48
CA ARG A 87 -1.37 -11.76 3.41
C ARG A 87 -1.31 -10.28 3.77
N SER A 88 -1.70 -9.93 5.00
CA SER A 88 -1.72 -8.54 5.49
C SER A 88 -0.35 -7.87 5.36
N GLU A 89 0.71 -8.54 5.81
CA GLU A 89 2.08 -8.00 5.78
C GLU A 89 2.60 -7.84 4.35
N ARG A 90 2.29 -8.81 3.47
CA ARG A 90 2.61 -8.73 2.04
C ARG A 90 1.90 -7.55 1.38
N ASP A 91 0.62 -7.35 1.66
CA ASP A 91 -0.19 -6.28 1.06
C ASP A 91 0.23 -4.89 1.54
N GLN A 92 0.56 -4.74 2.83
CA GLN A 92 1.12 -3.50 3.39
C GLN A 92 2.48 -3.16 2.77
N TRP A 93 3.36 -4.15 2.59
CA TRP A 93 4.64 -3.92 1.92
C TRP A 93 4.45 -3.51 0.46
N MET A 94 3.56 -4.19 -0.26
CA MET A 94 3.20 -3.86 -1.64
C MET A 94 2.55 -2.48 -1.77
N LEU A 95 1.75 -2.04 -0.79
CA LEU A 95 1.18 -0.69 -0.76
C LEU A 95 2.28 0.37 -0.74
N CYS A 96 3.24 0.25 0.19
CA CYS A 96 4.38 1.16 0.25
C CYS A 96 5.18 1.18 -1.05
N LEU A 97 5.41 -0.01 -1.63
CA LEU A 97 6.17 -0.14 -2.86
C LEU A 97 5.45 0.52 -4.05
N ARG A 98 4.15 0.31 -4.19
CA ARG A 98 3.36 0.91 -5.28
C ARG A 98 3.36 2.43 -5.22
N ILE A 99 3.14 3.00 -4.04
CA ILE A 99 3.23 4.45 -3.84
C ILE A 99 4.65 4.95 -4.17
N ALA A 100 5.69 4.21 -3.75
CA ALA A 100 7.06 4.58 -4.07
C ALA A 100 7.34 4.52 -5.58
N LEU A 101 6.83 3.51 -6.29
CA LEU A 101 6.93 3.40 -7.73
C LEU A 101 6.20 4.54 -8.44
N ASP A 102 4.99 4.90 -8.00
CA ASP A 102 4.24 6.05 -8.54
C ASP A 102 5.00 7.37 -8.35
N ASP A 103 5.66 7.54 -7.19
CA ASP A 103 6.43 8.73 -6.85
C ASP A 103 7.76 8.84 -7.62
N THR A 104 8.44 7.73 -7.92
CA THR A 104 9.82 7.74 -8.44
C THR A 104 9.96 7.28 -9.88
N VAL A 105 8.98 6.55 -10.43
CA VAL A 105 9.06 5.96 -11.78
C VAL A 105 8.02 6.61 -12.69
N PRO A 106 8.42 7.58 -13.54
CA PRO A 106 7.48 8.29 -14.40
C PRO A 106 6.96 7.44 -15.56
N ASP A 107 7.76 6.48 -16.07
CA ASP A 107 7.34 5.56 -17.12
C ASP A 107 6.32 4.53 -16.57
N ALA A 108 5.08 4.64 -17.03
CA ALA A 108 3.99 3.76 -16.62
C ALA A 108 4.20 2.29 -17.02
N ALA A 109 4.84 2.03 -18.16
CA ALA A 109 5.13 0.67 -18.60
C ALA A 109 6.20 0.04 -17.70
N LEU A 110 7.27 0.79 -17.39
CA LEU A 110 8.31 0.33 -16.45
C LEU A 110 7.73 0.10 -15.06
N ARG A 111 6.84 1.00 -14.61
CA ARG A 111 6.17 0.86 -13.33
C ARG A 111 5.33 -0.41 -13.25
N ALA A 112 4.57 -0.74 -14.30
CA ALA A 112 3.78 -1.97 -14.37
C ALA A 112 4.67 -3.23 -14.36
N ASP A 113 5.77 -3.22 -15.11
CA ASP A 113 6.71 -4.35 -15.13
C ASP A 113 7.38 -4.58 -13.76
N LEU A 114 7.77 -3.49 -13.08
CA LEU A 114 8.32 -3.53 -11.74
C LEU A 114 7.27 -4.04 -10.74
N ASP A 115 6.04 -3.51 -10.75
CA ASP A 115 4.97 -3.96 -9.85
C ASP A 115 4.70 -5.47 -10.00
N ALA A 116 4.62 -5.97 -11.24
CA ALA A 116 4.43 -7.39 -11.49
C ALA A 116 5.60 -8.23 -10.96
N THR A 117 6.82 -7.78 -11.21
CA THR A 117 8.06 -8.44 -10.78
C THR A 117 8.16 -8.51 -9.25
N PHE A 118 7.86 -7.41 -8.55
CA PHE A 118 7.86 -7.36 -7.11
C PHE A 118 6.70 -8.13 -6.48
N SER A 119 5.50 -8.06 -7.06
CA SER A 119 4.31 -8.79 -6.59
C SER A 119 4.57 -10.29 -6.56
N ALA A 120 5.16 -10.84 -7.63
CA ALA A 120 5.48 -12.26 -7.72
C ALA A 120 6.46 -12.71 -6.61
N VAL A 121 7.46 -11.89 -6.30
CA VAL A 121 8.40 -12.17 -5.20
C VAL A 121 7.73 -12.02 -3.84
N ALA A 122 6.95 -10.98 -3.63
CA ALA A 122 6.25 -10.76 -2.37
C ALA A 122 5.32 -11.94 -2.05
N ASP A 123 4.63 -12.47 -3.05
CA ASP A 123 3.84 -13.70 -2.91
C ASP A 123 4.68 -14.93 -2.57
N HIS A 124 5.84 -15.09 -3.22
CA HIS A 124 6.73 -16.21 -2.95
C HIS A 124 7.31 -16.20 -1.51
N LEU A 125 7.43 -15.02 -0.90
CA LEU A 125 8.01 -14.86 0.44
C LEU A 125 7.01 -15.09 1.58
N ARG A 126 5.71 -15.15 1.28
CA ARG A 126 4.69 -15.52 2.27
C ARG A 126 5.01 -16.89 2.86
N ASN A 127 4.93 -16.98 4.18
CA ASN A 127 5.27 -18.19 4.94
C ASN A 127 4.25 -18.55 6.03
N ARG A 128 3.24 -17.70 6.25
CA ARG A 128 2.10 -17.97 7.13
C ARG A 128 0.86 -18.30 6.29
N ALA A 129 0.17 -19.38 6.66
CA ALA A 129 -1.14 -19.71 6.09
C ALA A 129 -2.20 -18.69 6.54
N GLU A 130 -3.22 -18.46 5.71
CA GLU A 130 -4.30 -17.53 6.05
C GLU A 130 -5.05 -18.01 7.30
N THR A 131 -5.17 -17.11 8.28
CA THR A 131 -6.02 -17.31 9.46
C THR A 131 -7.34 -16.57 9.27
N ASP A 132 -8.36 -16.91 10.06
CA ASP A 132 -9.68 -16.24 9.98
C ASP A 132 -9.58 -14.71 10.18
N ILE A 133 -8.56 -14.25 10.92
CA ILE A 133 -8.23 -12.83 11.14
C ILE A 133 -7.76 -12.16 9.84
N ASP A 134 -7.02 -12.86 8.96
CA ASP A 134 -6.55 -12.34 7.67
C ASP A 134 -7.67 -12.26 6.61
N ARG A 135 -8.82 -12.90 6.84
CA ARG A 135 -9.96 -12.94 5.90
C ARG A 135 -10.90 -11.74 6.04
N GLN A 136 -10.78 -10.96 7.11
CA GLN A 136 -11.61 -9.79 7.27
C GLN A 136 -11.21 -8.77 6.20
N PRO A 137 -12.15 -8.32 5.35
CA PRO A 137 -11.85 -7.22 4.44
C PRO A 137 -11.38 -6.05 5.30
N VAL A 138 -10.31 -5.38 4.88
CA VAL A 138 -9.96 -4.04 5.37
C VAL A 138 -11.18 -3.17 5.10
N VAL A 139 -12.05 -3.10 6.09
CA VAL A 139 -13.22 -2.24 6.05
C VAL A 139 -12.68 -0.83 6.02
N SER A 140 -12.80 -0.20 4.85
CA SER A 140 -12.70 1.25 4.76
C SER A 140 -13.88 1.78 5.56
N THR A 141 -13.65 2.02 6.85
CA THR A 141 -14.66 2.51 7.76
C THR A 141 -14.95 3.94 7.33
N CYS A 142 -15.94 4.11 6.45
CA CYS A 142 -16.63 5.38 6.26
C CYS A 142 -17.36 5.67 7.58
N VAL A 143 -16.63 6.22 8.56
CA VAL A 143 -17.21 6.80 9.76
C VAL A 143 -18.06 7.99 9.32
N THR A 144 -19.35 7.75 9.18
CA THR A 144 -20.33 8.81 9.04
C THR A 144 -20.58 9.36 10.45
N PRO A 145 -20.37 10.65 10.74
CA PRO A 145 -20.72 11.19 12.05
C PRO A 145 -22.25 11.17 12.19
N SER A 146 -22.76 10.27 13.02
CA SER A 146 -24.16 10.28 13.46
C SER A 146 -24.40 11.54 14.28
N ARG A 147 -25.13 12.50 13.70
CA ARG A 147 -25.52 13.74 14.35
C ARG A 147 -26.63 13.43 15.35
N SER A 148 -26.29 13.41 16.63
CA SER A 148 -27.21 13.29 17.76
C SER A 148 -28.13 14.51 17.83
N ALA A 149 -29.37 14.35 17.35
CA ALA A 149 -30.45 15.28 17.65
C ALA A 149 -31.15 14.82 18.95
N GLY A 150 -30.69 15.34 20.09
CA GLY A 150 -31.46 15.31 21.32
C GLY A 150 -32.74 16.11 21.13
N ARG A 151 -33.90 15.47 21.26
CA ARG A 151 -35.20 16.15 21.29
C ARG A 151 -35.79 15.97 22.69
N SER A 152 -35.63 17.01 23.49
CA SER A 152 -36.27 17.16 24.80
C SER A 152 -37.79 17.23 24.63
N GLN A 153 -38.49 16.45 25.44
CA GLN A 153 -39.93 16.42 25.54
C GLN A 153 -40.34 17.35 26.67
N GLN A 154 -40.98 18.49 26.38
CA GLN A 154 -41.86 19.13 27.36
C GLN A 154 -42.88 20.05 26.70
N GLU A 155 -44.14 19.74 26.99
CA GLU A 155 -45.36 20.46 26.68
C GLU A 155 -45.33 21.94 27.11
N ARG A 156 -46.06 22.78 26.36
CA ARG A 156 -47.10 23.72 26.85
C ARG A 156 -47.68 24.43 25.61
N ASP A 157 -48.91 24.13 25.21
CA ASP A 157 -50.18 24.68 25.71
C ASP A 157 -50.62 25.94 24.92
N GLN A 158 -51.93 25.99 24.66
CA GLN A 158 -52.76 27.14 24.26
C GLN A 158 -53.08 27.40 22.77
N ARG A 159 -54.32 26.97 22.44
CA ARG A 159 -55.44 27.72 21.81
C ARG A 159 -55.15 28.66 20.65
N VAL A 160 -55.83 28.43 19.50
CA VAL A 160 -56.67 29.40 18.74
C VAL A 160 -57.66 28.60 17.85
N PRO A 161 -58.93 29.05 17.63
CA PRO A 161 -60.02 28.25 17.09
C PRO A 161 -60.25 28.38 15.56
N ALA A 162 -61.20 27.56 15.08
CA ALA A 162 -61.65 27.39 13.70
C ALA A 162 -62.06 28.67 12.95
N CYS A 163 -61.81 28.69 11.63
CA CYS A 163 -62.59 29.40 10.59
C CYS A 163 -62.44 28.69 9.23
N GLN A 164 -63.50 28.82 8.43
CA GLN A 164 -63.98 27.99 7.31
C GLN A 164 -63.14 27.87 6.02
N PRO A 165 -63.51 26.94 5.12
CA PRO A 165 -62.94 26.79 3.78
C PRO A 165 -63.60 27.75 2.77
N CYS A 166 -62.79 28.42 1.95
CA CYS A 166 -63.25 29.10 0.73
C CYS A 166 -62.79 28.33 -0.50
N GLN A 167 -63.78 27.96 -1.32
CA GLN A 167 -63.69 27.35 -2.64
C GLN A 167 -63.29 28.40 -3.70
N SER A 168 -63.11 27.93 -4.95
CA SER A 168 -62.91 28.62 -6.25
C SER A 168 -61.49 28.41 -6.79
N ASP A 169 -61.24 28.01 -8.04
CA ASP A 169 -62.11 27.74 -9.17
C ASP A 169 -61.32 26.91 -10.20
N CYS A 170 -62.00 26.04 -10.93
CA CYS A 170 -61.50 25.39 -12.14
C CYS A 170 -61.82 26.28 -13.35
N HIS A 171 -61.17 26.00 -14.49
CA HIS A 171 -61.39 26.49 -15.86
C HIS A 171 -60.39 27.54 -16.37
N SER A 172 -59.47 27.13 -17.24
CA SER A 172 -59.71 27.08 -18.70
C SER A 172 -58.69 26.16 -19.37
#